data_AF-A0A825BEJ9-F1
#
_entry.id   AF-A0A825BEJ9-F1
#
_cell.length_a   1.000
_cell.length_b   1.000
_cell.length_c   1.000
_cell.angle_alpha   90.00
_cell.angle_beta   90.00
_cell.angle_gamma   90.00
#
_symmetry.space_group_name_H-M   'P 1'
#
loop_
_entity.id
_entity.type
_entity.pdbx_description
1 polymer ?
#
loop_
_entity_poly.entity_id
_entity_poly.type
_entity_poly.pdbx_seq_one_letter_code
_entity_poly.pdbx_strand_id
1 'polypeptide(L)'
;MQILDLFSGIGGFSLGFESANFKDYDFLKLPTKQESVNDGFFKTTAFCEIDTNCHKVLKKHWASAIIFNDVTKITKDDLAPLGKIDIITGGFPCQDLSIAGK
;
A
#
# COMPACT_ATOMS: atom_id res chain seq x y z
N MET A 1 -4.01 -1.66 12.87
CA MET A 1 -4.48 -0.54 12.03
C MET A 1 -4.61 -1.02 10.61
N GLN A 2 -5.80 -0.88 10.04
CA GLN A 2 -6.08 -1.24 8.64
C GLN A 2 -5.79 -0.07 7.70
N ILE A 3 -5.04 -0.33 6.62
CA ILE A 3 -4.56 0.69 5.68
C ILE A 3 -5.22 0.51 4.31
N LEU A 4 -5.70 1.63 3.76
CA LEU A 4 -6.05 1.79 2.35
C LEU A 4 -5.00 2.68 1.67
N ASP A 5 -4.25 2.12 0.72
CA ASP A 5 -3.16 2.83 0.04
C ASP A 5 -3.61 3.30 -1.35
N LEU A 6 -3.78 4.60 -1.55
CA LEU A 6 -4.23 5.19 -2.82
C LEU A 6 -3.04 5.65 -3.67
N PHE A 7 -3.18 5.59 -5.00
CA PHE A 7 -2.07 5.88 -5.93
C PHE A 7 -0.82 5.08 -5.54
N SER A 8 -1.03 3.80 -5.25
CA SER A 8 -0.08 3.01 -4.45
C SER A 8 1.25 2.81 -5.15
N GLY A 9 1.30 2.95 -6.47
CA GLY A 9 2.41 2.53 -7.31
C GLY A 9 2.80 1.10 -6.94
N ILE A 10 4.06 0.91 -6.56
CA ILE A 10 4.60 -0.39 -6.15
C ILE A 10 4.39 -0.74 -4.66
N GLY A 11 3.59 0.05 -3.92
CA GLY A 11 3.22 -0.22 -2.52
C GLY A 11 4.24 0.31 -1.49
N GLY A 12 4.89 1.44 -1.77
CA GLY A 12 5.95 1.97 -0.93
C GLY A 12 5.50 2.34 0.49
N PHE A 13 4.34 2.99 0.64
CA PHE A 13 3.78 3.31 1.96
C PHE A 13 3.44 2.05 2.74
N SER A 14 2.73 1.12 2.10
CA SER A 14 2.35 -0.16 2.68
C SER A 14 3.56 -0.97 3.16
N LEU A 15 4.62 -1.02 2.36
CA LEU A 15 5.90 -1.63 2.76
C LEU A 15 6.46 -0.93 4.00
N GLY A 16 6.54 0.41 4.01
CA GLY A 16 7.05 1.17 5.15
C GLY A 16 6.27 0.93 6.44
N PHE A 17 4.93 0.93 6.38
CA PHE A 17 4.09 0.65 7.54
C PHE A 17 4.24 -0.79 8.04
N GLU A 18 4.18 -1.79 7.15
CA GLU A 18 4.33 -3.19 7.57
C GLU A 18 5.75 -3.54 8.00
N SER A 19 6.77 -2.82 7.51
CA SER A 19 8.14 -2.88 8.03
C SER A 19 8.23 -2.38 9.47
N ALA A 20 7.40 -1.40 9.86
CA ALA A 20 7.37 -0.87 11.22
C ALA A 20 6.76 -1.85 12.24
N ASN A 21 6.12 -2.93 11.78
CA ASN A 21 5.67 -4.03 12.65
C ASN A 21 6.83 -4.91 13.17
N PHE A 22 8.01 -4.78 12.58
CA PHE A 22 9.19 -5.52 13.01
C PHE A 22 9.96 -4.70 14.04
N LYS A 23 10.36 -5.35 15.14
CA LYS A 23 11.16 -4.70 16.19
C LYS A 23 12.54 -4.26 15.69
N ASP A 24 13.18 -5.09 14.87
CA ASP A 24 14.52 -4.88 14.32
C ASP A 24 14.48 -5.17 12.82
N TYR A 25 13.91 -4.24 12.04
CA TYR A 25 13.79 -4.41 10.58
C TYR A 25 15.14 -4.16 9.89
N ASP A 26 15.65 -5.16 9.16
CA ASP A 26 16.87 -5.03 8.36
C ASP A 26 16.53 -4.59 6.93
N PHE A 27 16.82 -3.33 6.58
CA PHE A 27 16.55 -2.77 5.25
C PHE A 27 17.35 -3.43 4.12
N LEU A 28 18.40 -4.19 4.43
CA LEU A 28 19.15 -4.96 3.42
C LEU A 28 18.51 -6.31 3.12
N LYS A 29 17.52 -6.75 3.91
CA LYS A 29 16.78 -7.99 3.72
C LYS A 29 15.36 -7.70 3.20
N LEU A 30 14.86 -8.60 2.35
CA LEU A 30 13.45 -8.56 1.94
C LEU A 30 12.53 -8.87 3.13
N PRO A 31 11.28 -8.37 3.16
CA PRO A 31 10.32 -8.66 4.23
C PRO A 31 10.19 -10.16 4.56
N THR A 32 10.22 -11.02 3.55
CA THR A 32 10.12 -12.48 3.70
C THR A 32 11.37 -13.15 4.29
N LYS A 33 12.48 -12.39 4.41
CA LYS A 33 13.77 -12.86 4.93
C LYS A 33 14.12 -12.20 6.27
N GLN A 34 13.18 -11.45 6.86
CA GLN A 34 13.36 -10.88 8.18
C GLN A 34 13.31 -12.00 9.23
N GLU A 35 14.22 -11.94 10.20
CA GLU A 35 14.28 -12.89 11.33
C GLU A 35 13.59 -12.33 12.58
N SER A 36 13.37 -11.01 12.62
CA SER A 36 12.71 -10.33 13.72
C SER A 36 11.21 -10.61 13.76
N VAL A 37 10.63 -10.52 14.95
CA VAL A 37 9.20 -10.76 15.17
C VAL A 37 8.39 -9.62 14.56
N ASN A 38 7.37 -9.98 13.77
CA ASN A 38 6.37 -9.07 13.23
C ASN A 38 5.12 -9.10 14.14
N ASP A 39 4.71 -7.94 14.65
CA ASP A 39 3.53 -7.84 15.54
C ASP A 39 2.19 -7.69 14.78
N GLY A 40 2.25 -7.53 13.46
CA GLY A 40 1.08 -7.37 12.59
C GLY A 40 0.25 -6.12 12.89
N PHE A 41 0.80 -5.12 13.59
CA PHE A 41 0.05 -3.97 14.03
C PHE A 41 -0.53 -3.19 12.85
N PHE A 42 0.27 -2.87 11.83
CA PHE A 42 -0.19 -2.34 10.55
C PHE A 42 -0.53 -3.48 9.59
N LYS A 43 -1.66 -3.35 8.90
CA LYS A 43 -2.10 -4.32 7.89
C LYS A 43 -2.69 -3.59 6.69
N THR A 44 -2.09 -3.80 5.54
CA THR A 44 -2.63 -3.27 4.28
C THR A 44 -3.79 -4.13 3.81
N THR A 45 -4.97 -3.54 3.69
CA THR A 45 -6.20 -4.25 3.33
C THR A 45 -6.58 -4.07 1.87
N ALA A 46 -6.25 -2.91 1.30
CA ALA A 46 -6.53 -2.63 -0.09
C ALA A 46 -5.58 -1.57 -0.66
N PHE A 47 -5.42 -1.63 -1.97
CA PHE A 47 -4.68 -0.70 -2.81
C PHE A 47 -5.63 -0.06 -3.81
N CYS A 48 -5.28 1.12 -4.32
CA CYS A 48 -5.84 1.68 -5.53
C CYS A 48 -4.73 2.14 -6.45
N GLU A 49 -4.60 1.51 -7.61
CA GLU A 49 -3.54 1.79 -8.57
C GLU A 49 -4.05 1.60 -10.01
N ILE A 50 -3.78 2.56 -10.89
CA ILE A 50 -4.27 2.56 -12.27
C ILE A 50 -3.28 1.87 -13.22
N ASP A 51 -1.99 1.85 -12.89
CA ASP A 51 -0.97 1.16 -13.67
C ASP A 51 -0.96 -0.34 -13.35
N THR A 52 -1.47 -1.12 -14.30
CA THR A 52 -1.51 -2.59 -14.24
C THR A 52 -0.13 -3.26 -14.13
N ASN A 53 0.98 -2.58 -14.47
CA ASN A 53 2.31 -3.11 -14.22
C ASN A 53 2.64 -3.12 -12.73
N CYS A 54 2.25 -2.07 -12.01
CA CYS A 54 2.41 -1.99 -10.57
C CYS A 54 1.62 -3.09 -9.84
N HIS A 55 0.46 -3.49 -10.36
CA HIS A 55 -0.33 -4.60 -9.80
C HIS A 55 0.46 -5.91 -9.71
N LYS A 56 1.40 -6.15 -10.63
CA LYS A 56 2.25 -7.35 -10.60
C LYS A 56 3.14 -7.38 -9.36
N VAL A 57 3.66 -6.21 -8.97
CA VAL A 57 4.47 -6.06 -7.75
C VAL A 57 3.57 -6.17 -6.52
N LEU A 58 2.45 -5.45 -6.50
CA LEU A 58 1.51 -5.48 -5.39
C LEU A 58 1.02 -6.90 -5.09
N LYS A 59 0.57 -7.65 -6.11
CA LYS A 59 0.11 -9.05 -5.95
C LYS A 59 1.21 -10.00 -5.48
N LYS A 60 2.48 -9.72 -5.84
CA LYS A 60 3.62 -10.54 -5.39
C LYS A 60 3.86 -10.39 -3.89
N HIS A 61 3.67 -9.20 -3.34
CA HIS A 61 3.95 -8.89 -1.93
C HIS A 61 2.72 -9.00 -1.03
N TRP A 62 1.53 -8.68 -1.54
CA TRP A 62 0.25 -8.68 -0.84
C TRP A 62 -0.81 -9.45 -1.64
N ALA A 63 -0.63 -10.76 -1.75
CA ALA A 63 -1.50 -11.63 -2.55
C ALA A 63 -2.99 -11.60 -2.11
N SER A 64 -3.27 -11.26 -0.85
CA SER A 64 -4.61 -11.20 -0.27
C SER A 64 -5.25 -9.81 -0.31
N ALA A 65 -4.51 -8.76 -0.63
CA ALA A 65 -5.05 -7.40 -0.64
C ALA A 65 -5.86 -7.15 -1.92
N ILE A 66 -7.00 -6.46 -1.77
CA ILE A 66 -7.80 -6.01 -2.91
C ILE A 66 -7.05 -4.88 -3.63
N ILE A 67 -7.11 -4.84 -4.96
CA ILE A 67 -6.53 -3.77 -5.77
C ILE A 67 -7.64 -3.15 -6.60
N PHE A 68 -8.07 -1.95 -6.22
CA PHE A 68 -8.96 -1.11 -7.02
C PHE A 68 -8.18 -0.45 -8.15
N ASN A 69 -8.84 -0.19 -9.28
CA ASN A 69 -8.18 0.32 -10.47
C ASN A 69 -8.19 1.85 -10.58
N ASP A 70 -9.30 2.49 -10.21
CA ASP A 70 -9.49 3.93 -10.39
C ASP A 70 -10.10 4.52 -9.13
N VAL A 71 -9.38 5.44 -8.50
CA VAL A 71 -9.77 6.08 -7.24
C VAL A 71 -11.08 6.86 -7.39
N THR A 72 -11.40 7.35 -8.59
CA THR A 72 -12.63 8.10 -8.87
C THR A 72 -13.87 7.20 -8.94
N LYS A 73 -13.68 5.88 -8.95
CA LYS A 73 -14.76 4.88 -9.05
C LYS A 73 -15.04 4.17 -7.74
N ILE A 74 -14.20 4.35 -6.71
CA ILE A 74 -14.36 3.71 -5.42
C ILE A 74 -15.60 4.27 -4.73
N THR A 75 -16.55 3.40 -4.39
CA THR A 75 -17.77 3.75 -3.65
C THR A 75 -17.69 3.30 -2.19
N LYS A 76 -18.66 3.74 -1.39
CA LYS A 76 -18.81 3.28 -0.01
C LYS A 76 -19.05 1.77 0.06
N ASP A 77 -19.81 1.22 -0.88
CA ASP A 77 -20.16 -0.21 -0.90
C ASP A 77 -18.94 -1.07 -1.26
N ASP A 78 -18.03 -0.56 -2.08
CA ASP A 78 -16.75 -1.23 -2.38
C ASP A 78 -15.85 -1.33 -1.13
N LEU A 79 -15.90 -0.32 -0.26
CA LEU A 79 -15.09 -0.26 0.96
C LEU A 79 -15.72 -1.00 2.15
N ALA A 80 -17.05 -1.17 2.18
CA ALA A 80 -17.75 -1.80 3.29
C ALA A 80 -17.23 -3.21 3.67
N PRO A 81 -16.87 -4.09 2.72
CA PRO A 81 -16.30 -5.41 3.02
C PRO A 81 -14.91 -5.37 3.69
N LEU A 82 -14.16 -4.28 3.52
CA LEU A 82 -12.84 -4.11 4.15
C LEU A 82 -12.93 -3.85 5.66
N GLY A 83 -14.13 -3.54 6.14
CA GLY A 83 -14.36 -3.10 7.52
C GLY A 83 -13.82 -1.68 7.75
N LYS A 84 -13.42 -1.40 8.98
CA LYS A 84 -12.93 -0.07 9.36
C LYS A 84 -11.53 0.17 8.81
N ILE A 85 -11.35 1.21 8.01
CA ILE A 85 -10.04 1.74 7.61
C ILE A 85 -9.58 2.74 8.67
N ASP A 86 -8.38 2.54 9.22
CA ASP A 86 -7.79 3.44 10.21
C ASP A 86 -6.87 4.49 9.57
N ILE A 87 -6.24 4.16 8.45
CA ILE A 87 -5.26 5.01 7.75
C ILE A 87 -5.53 4.98 6.25
N ILE A 88 -5.49 6.17 5.63
CA ILE A 88 -5.48 6.33 4.17
C ILE A 88 -4.15 7.00 3.78
N THR A 89 -3.43 6.41 2.84
CA THR A 89 -2.21 6.98 2.25
C THR A 89 -2.45 7.36 0.80
N GLY A 90 -1.66 8.31 0.28
CA GLY A 90 -1.80 8.76 -1.10
C GLY A 90 -0.60 9.59 -1.57
N GLY A 91 0.06 9.13 -2.63
CA GLY A 91 1.09 9.88 -3.35
C GLY A 91 0.62 10.15 -4.78
N PHE A 92 -0.23 11.14 -4.97
CA PHE A 92 -0.81 11.41 -6.28
C PHE A 92 0.25 11.95 -7.27
N PRO A 93 0.06 11.75 -8.58
CA PRO A 93 1.01 12.19 -9.59
C PRO A 93 1.22 13.71 -9.54
N CYS A 94 2.47 14.18 -9.53
CA CYS A 94 2.82 15.58 -9.30
C CYS A 94 3.17 16.38 -10.57
N GLN A 95 2.92 15.83 -11.76
CA GLN A 95 3.41 16.37 -13.04
C GLN A 95 2.91 17.79 -13.33
N ASP A 96 1.68 18.11 -12.91
CA ASP A 96 1.07 19.43 -13.06
C ASP A 96 1.53 20.45 -11.99
N LEU A 97 2.08 19.97 -10.87
CA LEU A 97 2.51 20.80 -9.74
C LEU A 97 4.04 20.99 -9.69
N SER A 98 4.81 20.09 -10.27
CA SER A 98 6.26 20.07 -10.16
C SER A 98 6.93 21.18 -10.97
N ILE A 99 7.83 21.94 -10.32
CA ILE A 99 8.66 22.96 -10.98
C ILE A 99 9.78 22.30 -11.81
N ALA A 100 10.19 21.07 -11.48
CA ALA A 100 11.29 20.37 -12.14
C ALA A 100 10.96 19.86 -13.56
N GLY A 101 9.69 19.92 -13.97
CA GLY A 101 9.23 19.57 -15.32
C GLY A 101 9.19 20.75 -16.30
N LYS A 102 9.75 21.91 -15.93
CA LYS A 102 9.92 23.09 -16.79
C LYS A 102 11.26 23.11 -17.50
#